data_AF-A0A9D9WT81-F1
#
_entry.id   AF-A0A9D9WT81-F1
#
_cell.length_a   1.000
_cell.length_b   1.000
_cell.length_c   1.000
_cell.angle_alpha   90.00
_cell.angle_beta   90.00
_cell.angle_gamma   90.00
#
_symmetry.space_group_name_H-M   'P 1'
#
loop_
_entity.id
_entity.type
_entity.pdbx_description
1 polymer ?
#
loop_
_entity_poly.entity_id
_entity_poly.type
_entity_poly.pdbx_seq_one_letter_code
_entity_poly.pdbx_strand_id
1 'polypeptide(L)'
;MTESFPNPKIVFNPDGNGSGDACIPNISPAERKKRMNFGILQLVITFGILAAMLFWGADKLWRLPLFALFSAGAVSIFQALDKT
;
A
#
# COMPACT_ATOMS: atom_id res chain seq x y z
N MET A 1 2.06 -37.47 25.32
CA MET A 1 0.94 -37.39 24.37
C MET A 1 0.91 -35.96 23.87
N THR A 2 1.15 -35.77 22.57
CA THR A 2 1.43 -34.50 21.91
C THR A 2 0.15 -33.71 21.64
N GLU A 3 0.11 -32.44 22.04
CA GLU A 3 -1.01 -31.52 21.75
C GLU A 3 -1.01 -31.13 20.26
N SER A 4 -2.11 -31.42 19.56
CA SER A 4 -2.30 -31.06 18.15
C SER A 4 -2.91 -29.66 18.05
N PHE A 5 -2.17 -28.71 17.51
CA PHE A 5 -2.69 -27.41 17.09
C PHE A 5 -3.78 -27.59 16.02
N PRO A 6 -4.93 -26.87 16.10
CA PRO A 6 -5.96 -27.01 15.08
C PRO A 6 -5.50 -26.34 13.77
N ASN A 7 -5.41 -27.13 12.71
CA ASN A 7 -5.25 -26.63 11.34
C ASN A 7 -6.43 -25.71 10.99
N PRO A 8 -6.22 -24.48 10.46
CA PRO A 8 -7.32 -23.69 9.95
C PRO A 8 -7.86 -24.37 8.68
N LYS A 9 -8.96 -25.11 8.82
CA LYS A 9 -9.70 -25.63 7.68
C LYS A 9 -10.33 -24.45 6.95
N ILE A 10 -9.80 -24.11 5.78
CA ILE A 10 -10.49 -23.25 4.82
C ILE A 10 -11.69 -24.05 4.32
N VAL A 11 -12.89 -23.72 4.81
CA VAL A 11 -14.14 -24.34 4.37
C VAL A 11 -14.66 -23.55 3.19
N PHE A 12 -14.63 -24.14 2.00
CA PHE A 12 -15.25 -23.59 0.81
C PHE A 12 -16.72 -24.01 0.78
N ASN A 13 -17.64 -23.05 0.96
CA ASN A 13 -19.08 -23.28 0.90
C ASN A 13 -19.66 -22.71 -0.41
N PRO A 14 -19.94 -23.54 -1.43
CA PRO A 14 -20.47 -23.08 -2.71
C PRO A 14 -21.96 -22.70 -2.68
N ASP A 15 -22.69 -22.95 -1.59
CA ASP A 15 -24.16 -22.91 -1.58
C ASP A 15 -24.77 -21.61 -0.99
N GLY A 16 -23.94 -20.60 -0.73
CA GLY A 16 -24.39 -19.20 -0.61
C GLY A 16 -25.44 -18.84 0.46
N ASN A 17 -25.76 -19.71 1.43
CA ASN A 17 -26.75 -19.40 2.49
C ASN A 17 -26.14 -18.92 3.83
N GLY A 18 -24.82 -18.77 3.90
CA GLY A 18 -24.14 -18.16 5.04
C GLY A 18 -24.19 -16.64 4.96
N SER A 19 -24.82 -15.99 5.93
CA SER A 19 -24.68 -14.55 6.14
C SER A 19 -23.27 -14.25 6.66
N GLY A 20 -22.36 -13.88 5.76
CA GLY A 20 -20.91 -13.65 6.01
C GLY A 20 -20.11 -14.85 5.50
N ASP A 21 -19.40 -14.82 4.39
CA ASP A 21 -18.25 -13.95 4.10
C ASP A 21 -18.09 -13.69 2.59
N ALA A 22 -19.15 -13.25 1.90
CA ALA A 22 -19.04 -12.76 0.52
C ALA A 22 -18.49 -11.31 0.44
N CYS A 23 -17.68 -10.92 1.43
CA CYS A 23 -17.00 -9.63 1.55
C CYS A 23 -15.61 -9.87 2.17
N ILE A 24 -14.76 -10.66 1.52
CA ILE A 24 -13.31 -10.58 1.76
C ILE A 24 -12.75 -9.63 0.70
N PRO A 25 -12.78 -8.30 0.92
CA PRO A 25 -11.94 -7.42 0.12
C PRO A 25 -10.50 -7.92 0.29
N ASN A 26 -9.76 -8.03 -0.82
CA ASN A 26 -8.36 -8.45 -0.83
C ASN A 26 -7.45 -7.55 0.03
N ILE A 27 -7.97 -6.42 0.51
CA ILE A 27 -7.28 -5.51 1.40
C ILE A 27 -8.18 -5.09 2.57
N SER A 28 -7.66 -5.23 3.78
CA SER A 28 -8.38 -4.74 4.96
C SER A 28 -8.38 -3.20 5.00
N PRO A 29 -9.39 -2.54 5.61
CA PRO A 29 -9.39 -1.10 5.82
C PRO A 29 -8.14 -0.59 6.58
N ALA A 30 -7.58 -1.43 7.45
CA ALA A 30 -6.35 -1.14 8.18
C ALA A 30 -5.11 -1.10 7.26
N GLU A 31 -5.01 -2.04 6.32
CA GLU A 31 -3.93 -2.04 5.32
C GLU A 31 -4.05 -0.89 4.33
N ARG A 32 -5.27 -0.46 4.00
CA ARG A 32 -5.53 0.74 3.21
C ARG A 32 -4.97 2.00 3.88
N LYS A 33 -5.19 2.15 5.20
CA LYS A 33 -4.62 3.25 6.00
C LYS A 33 -3.08 3.18 6.05
N LYS A 34 -2.52 1.97 6.11
CA LYS A 34 -1.07 1.76 6.04
C LYS A 34 -0.48 2.20 4.70
N ARG A 35 -1.13 1.87 3.57
CA ARG A 35 -0.71 2.30 2.22
C ARG A 35 -0.81 3.81 2.04
N MET A 36 -1.85 4.44 2.60
CA MET A 36 -1.98 5.89 2.64
C MET A 36 -0.81 6.55 3.39
N ASN A 37 -0.51 6.08 4.59
CA ASN A 37 0.60 6.62 5.39
C ASN A 37 1.95 6.42 4.67
N PHE A 38 2.16 5.25 4.06
CA PHE A 38 3.36 4.98 3.26
C PHE A 38 3.47 5.93 2.07
N GLY A 39 2.40 6.12 1.31
CA GLY A 39 2.37 7.05 0.17
C GLY A 39 2.65 8.49 0.57
N ILE A 40 2.05 8.97 1.67
CA ILE A 40 2.31 10.31 2.21
C ILE A 40 3.77 10.45 2.63
N LEU A 41 4.30 9.48 3.38
CA LEU A 41 5.70 9.49 3.83
C LEU A 41 6.66 9.53 2.64
N GLN A 42 6.42 8.69 1.63
CA GLN A 42 7.19 8.65 0.38
C GLN A 42 7.19 10.01 -0.33
N LEU A 43 6.02 10.67 -0.45
CA LEU A 43 5.92 11.99 -1.07
C LEU A 43 6.70 13.04 -0.28
N VAL A 44 6.57 13.07 1.05
CA VAL A 44 7.29 14.02 1.91
C VAL A 44 8.81 13.86 1.74
N ILE A 45 9.31 12.62 1.77
CA ILE A 45 10.74 12.33 1.58
C ILE A 45 11.19 12.78 0.18
N THR A 46 10.42 12.46 -0.85
CA THR A 46 10.77 12.81 -2.24
C THR A 46 10.77 14.32 -2.47
N PHE A 47 9.82 15.05 -1.87
CA PHE A 47 9.85 16.51 -1.86
C PHE A 47 11.05 17.08 -1.11
N GLY A 48 11.44 16.48 0.01
CA GLY A 48 12.65 16.86 0.75
C GLY A 48 13.92 16.70 -0.09
N ILE A 49 14.05 15.58 -0.80
CA ILE A 49 15.17 15.33 -1.72
C ILE A 49 15.17 16.37 -2.85
N LEU A 50 14.00 16.65 -3.45
CA LEU A 50 13.89 17.66 -4.50
C LEU A 50 14.32 19.04 -3.99
N ALA A 51 13.87 19.45 -2.82
CA ALA A 51 14.23 20.72 -2.21
C ALA A 51 15.75 20.81 -1.94
N ALA A 52 16.35 19.74 -1.42
CA ALA A 52 17.80 19.67 -1.23
C ALA A 52 18.56 19.81 -2.57
N MET A 53 18.12 19.10 -3.61
CA MET A 53 18.72 19.21 -4.94
C MET A 53 18.61 20.62 -5.53
N LEU A 54 17.49 21.32 -5.31
CA LEU A 54 17.33 22.71 -5.73
C LEU A 54 18.27 23.64 -4.95
N PHE A 55 18.43 23.41 -3.65
CA PHE A 55 19.33 24.19 -2.80
C PHE A 55 20.80 24.06 -3.20
N TRP A 56 21.25 22.85 -3.53
CA TRP A 56 22.62 22.59 -3.99
C TRP A 56 22.84 22.88 -5.49
N GLY A 57 21.81 23.25 -6.23
CA GLY A 57 21.92 23.50 -7.67
C GLY A 57 22.28 22.25 -8.48
N ALA A 58 21.82 21.08 -8.03
CA ALA A 58 22.13 19.80 -8.68
C ALA A 58 21.63 19.75 -10.12
N ASP A 59 22.41 19.09 -10.97
CA ASP A 59 22.15 18.98 -12.40
C ASP A 59 20.76 18.41 -12.71
N LYS A 60 20.14 18.92 -13.79
CA LYS A 60 18.72 18.62 -14.09
C LYS A 60 18.46 17.12 -14.30
N LEU A 61 19.46 16.37 -14.77
CA LEU A 61 19.37 14.93 -15.01
C LEU A 61 19.12 14.12 -13.73
N TRP A 62 19.60 14.60 -12.58
CA TRP A 62 19.35 13.95 -11.29
C TRP A 62 17.88 13.97 -10.88
N ARG A 63 17.02 14.74 -11.57
CA ARG A 63 15.58 14.77 -11.33
C ARG A 63 14.85 13.58 -11.95
N LEU A 64 15.48 12.83 -12.87
CA LEU A 64 14.86 11.68 -13.52
C LEU A 64 14.49 10.56 -12.53
N PRO A 65 15.36 10.13 -11.60
CA PRO A 65 14.97 9.18 -10.55
C PRO A 65 13.83 9.68 -9.65
N LEU A 66 13.74 10.99 -9.41
CA LEU A 66 12.67 11.55 -8.60
C LEU A 66 11.30 11.32 -9.23
N PHE A 67 11.19 11.27 -10.56
CA PHE A 67 9.94 10.95 -11.23
C PHE A 67 9.40 9.57 -10.81
N ALA A 68 10.27 8.56 -10.73
CA ALA A 68 9.89 7.22 -10.29
C ALA A 68 9.47 7.17 -8.81
N LEU A 69 10.16 7.94 -7.95
CA LEU A 69 9.80 8.04 -6.53
C LEU A 69 8.44 8.72 -6.34
N PHE A 70 8.20 9.80 -7.08
CA PHE A 70 6.91 10.50 -7.10
C PHE A 70 5.78 9.62 -7.62
N SER A 71 6.00 8.89 -8.73
CA SER A 71 4.97 8.03 -9.30
C SER A 71 4.61 6.87 -8.38
N ALA A 72 5.61 6.25 -7.71
CA ALA A 72 5.36 5.20 -6.72
C ALA A 72 4.52 5.71 -5.53
N GLY A 73 4.83 6.91 -5.02
CA GLY A 73 4.05 7.55 -3.95
C GLY A 73 2.62 7.86 -4.38
N ALA A 74 2.45 8.42 -5.57
CA ALA A 74 1.14 8.74 -6.14
C ALA A 74 0.28 7.48 -6.34
N VAL A 75 0.84 6.43 -6.94
CA VAL A 75 0.17 5.13 -7.13
C VAL A 75 -0.26 4.52 -5.80
N SER A 76 0.57 4.62 -4.76
CA SER A 76 0.25 4.11 -3.42
C SER A 76 -0.94 4.84 -2.79
N ILE A 77 -1.03 6.16 -2.99
CA ILE A 77 -2.17 6.97 -2.55
C ILE A 77 -3.42 6.63 -3.36
N PHE A 78 -3.31 6.54 -4.69
CA PHE A 78 -4.44 6.18 -5.54
C PHE A 78 -4.99 4.80 -5.19
N GLN A 79 -4.14 3.80 -4.98
CA GLN A 79 -4.59 2.49 -4.47
C GLN A 79 -5.27 2.57 -3.10
N ALA A 80 -4.81 3.48 -2.23
CA ALA A 80 -5.44 3.70 -0.94
C ALA A 80 -6.75 4.51 -1.01
N LEU A 81 -7.01 5.20 -2.12
CA LEU A 81 -8.25 5.94 -2.39
C LEU A 81 -9.24 5.14 -3.23
N ASP A 82 -8.74 4.20 -4.03
CA ASP A 82 -9.55 3.34 -4.89
C ASP A 82 -10.24 2.26 -4.04
N LYS A 83 -11.56 2.15 -4.20
CA LYS A 83 -12.40 1.27 -3.39
C LYS A 83 -12.49 -0.08 -4.12
N THR A 84 -11.58 -0.98 -3.82
CA THR A 84 -11.76 -2.42 -4.06
C THR A 84 -12.01 -3.14 -2.75
#